data_AF-X1BBL1-F1
#
_entry.id   AF-X1BBL1-F1
#
_cell.length_a   1.000
_cell.length_b   1.000
_cell.length_c   1.000
_cell.angle_alpha   90.00
_cell.angle_beta   90.00
_cell.angle_gamma   90.00
#
_symmetry.space_group_name_H-M   'P 1'
#
loop_
_entity.id
_entity.type
_entity.pdbx_description
1 polymer ?
#
loop_
_entity_poly.entity_id
_entity_poly.type
_entity_poly.pdbx_seq_one_letter_code
_entity_poly.pdbx_strand_id
1 'polypeptide(L)'
;RSIDELSTALLERKIDPFDLGYVIRCLRDLRKLLEKMPSLTLEGELAEIFASNDHQRNLDVLIMFRGWWDGRQYTLREVGEEFGLTRERVRQICARLIRRYERVSHIAAPVMDSVPEIIEQCVPCTASTIEAELIQHGLTKVNVRLETVLASAELLKRPMKVAIAKIGGRRMVAPPKQLKIIKMIATLAKKESHCHGMATVDAIGQAISKKFPKCGGTALVREILPLFEDFNWLDEQLGWFRADKVRKNGVPIAVDKVLSVAGKVTLKELHEALRRDPRLLPKLPPQHVLLEFVRQMPGVRVKGT
;
A
#
# COMPACT_ATOMS: atom_id res chain seq x y z
N ARG A 1 30.53 -1.98 -16.41
CA ARG A 1 29.81 -1.40 -17.56
C ARG A 1 28.36 -1.79 -17.41
N SER A 2 27.46 -0.85 -17.55
CA SER A 2 26.01 -1.08 -17.47
C SER A 2 25.56 -2.00 -18.61
N ILE A 3 24.49 -2.80 -18.41
CA ILE A 3 23.87 -3.61 -19.48
C ILE A 3 23.48 -2.71 -20.65
N ASP A 4 22.96 -1.50 -20.36
CA ASP A 4 22.63 -0.50 -21.37
C ASP A 4 23.88 0.02 -22.09
N GLU A 5 24.97 0.33 -21.38
CA GLU A 5 26.20 0.79 -22.05
C GLU A 5 26.73 -0.26 -23.04
N LEU A 6 26.63 -1.55 -22.72
CA LEU A 6 27.04 -2.63 -23.62
C LEU A 6 26.00 -2.89 -24.71
N SER A 7 24.70 -2.83 -24.40
CA SER A 7 23.62 -3.04 -25.36
C SER A 7 23.54 -1.89 -26.36
N THR A 8 23.55 -0.64 -25.91
CA THR A 8 23.61 0.57 -26.72
C THR A 8 24.90 0.62 -27.53
N ALA A 9 26.06 0.30 -26.93
CA ALA A 9 27.31 0.19 -27.68
C ALA A 9 27.36 -1.01 -28.64
N LEU A 10 26.42 -1.95 -28.61
CA LEU A 10 26.30 -3.02 -29.61
C LEU A 10 25.23 -2.70 -30.67
N LEU A 11 24.11 -2.08 -30.28
CA LEU A 11 22.96 -1.76 -31.12
C LEU A 11 23.15 -0.48 -31.95
N GLU A 12 23.86 0.53 -31.42
CA GLU A 12 24.09 1.81 -32.10
C GLU A 12 25.35 1.82 -32.98
N ARG A 13 26.11 0.71 -33.01
CA ARG A 13 27.33 0.62 -33.82
C ARG A 13 26.99 0.47 -35.30
N LYS A 14 27.42 1.45 -36.10
CA LYS A 14 27.36 1.38 -37.58
C LYS A 14 28.44 0.50 -38.21
N ILE A 15 29.51 0.20 -37.49
CA ILE A 15 30.66 -0.60 -37.95
C ILE A 15 31.13 -1.46 -36.77
N ASP A 16 31.27 -2.77 -36.97
CA ASP A 16 31.80 -3.67 -35.95
C ASP A 16 33.30 -3.39 -35.70
N PRO A 17 33.78 -3.40 -34.44
CA PRO A 17 35.20 -3.23 -34.16
C PRO A 17 36.02 -4.34 -34.81
N PHE A 18 37.20 -4.01 -35.33
CA PHE A 18 38.16 -4.98 -35.89
C PHE A 18 38.60 -6.07 -34.90
N ASP A 19 38.42 -5.85 -33.59
CA ASP A 19 38.69 -6.84 -32.54
C ASP A 19 37.42 -7.65 -32.18
N LEU A 20 37.22 -8.74 -32.91
CA LEU A 20 36.18 -9.74 -32.62
C LEU A 20 36.29 -10.31 -31.18
N GLY A 21 37.49 -10.34 -30.60
CA GLY A 21 37.72 -10.80 -29.23
C GLY A 21 37.14 -9.87 -28.18
N TYR A 22 37.09 -8.56 -28.45
CA TYR A 22 36.40 -7.58 -27.62
C TYR A 22 34.87 -7.78 -27.67
N VAL A 23 34.30 -7.96 -28.86
CA VAL A 23 32.85 -8.17 -29.04
C VAL A 23 32.40 -9.46 -28.34
N ILE A 24 33.12 -10.57 -28.52
CA ILE A 24 32.83 -11.83 -27.85
C ILE A 24 32.88 -11.69 -26.32
N ARG A 25 33.81 -10.89 -25.79
CA ARG A 25 33.92 -10.64 -24.34
C ARG A 25 32.73 -9.83 -23.84
N CYS A 26 32.37 -8.75 -24.52
CA CYS A 26 31.17 -7.95 -24.21
C CYS A 26 29.90 -8.80 -24.28
N LEU A 27 29.74 -9.67 -25.28
CA LEU A 27 28.60 -10.57 -25.40
C LEU A 27 28.56 -11.64 -24.29
N ARG A 28 29.72 -12.17 -23.87
CA ARG A 28 29.79 -13.08 -22.71
C ARG A 28 29.43 -12.36 -21.41
N ASP A 29 29.92 -11.15 -21.22
CA ASP A 29 29.61 -10.37 -20.03
C ASP A 29 28.13 -10.01 -19.98
N LEU A 30 27.55 -9.60 -21.12
CA LEU A 30 26.13 -9.33 -21.26
C LEU A 30 25.29 -10.60 -21.06
N ARG A 31 25.71 -11.75 -21.60
CA ARG A 31 25.07 -13.05 -21.36
C ARG A 31 25.14 -13.48 -19.90
N LYS A 32 26.29 -13.33 -19.22
CA LYS A 32 26.42 -13.63 -17.79
C LYS A 32 25.52 -12.73 -16.93
N LEU A 33 25.33 -11.47 -17.34
CA LEU A 33 24.40 -10.55 -16.68
C LEU A 33 22.95 -10.98 -16.93
N LEU A 34 22.59 -11.36 -18.17
CA LEU A 34 21.27 -11.91 -18.51
C LEU A 34 20.96 -13.21 -17.76
N GLU A 35 21.93 -14.11 -17.63
CA GLU A 35 21.79 -15.38 -16.90
C GLU A 35 21.58 -15.16 -15.38
N LYS A 36 22.07 -14.03 -14.83
CA LYS A 36 21.87 -13.65 -13.42
C LYS A 36 20.54 -12.93 -13.16
N MET A 37 20.00 -12.22 -14.15
CA MET A 37 18.77 -11.41 -14.04
C MET A 37 17.56 -12.13 -13.43
N PRO A 38 17.23 -13.39 -13.75
CA PRO A 38 16.05 -14.04 -13.14
C PRO A 38 16.22 -14.38 -11.65
N SER A 39 17.43 -14.24 -11.08
CA SER A 39 17.72 -14.47 -9.66
C SER A 39 18.04 -13.19 -8.89
N LEU A 40 18.07 -12.04 -9.59
CA LEU A 40 18.38 -10.75 -9.01
C LEU A 40 17.16 -10.24 -8.27
N THR A 41 17.41 -9.84 -7.02
CA THR A 41 16.42 -9.23 -6.15
C THR A 41 16.66 -7.73 -6.12
N LEU A 42 15.67 -6.95 -5.74
CA LEU A 42 15.77 -5.49 -5.65
C LEU A 42 16.92 -5.08 -4.73
N GLU A 43 17.08 -5.77 -3.59
CA GLU A 43 18.14 -5.52 -2.62
C GLU A 43 19.51 -5.88 -3.21
N GLY A 44 19.59 -7.01 -3.92
CA GLY A 44 20.80 -7.44 -4.62
C GLY A 44 21.19 -6.50 -5.76
N GLU A 45 20.23 -6.05 -6.56
CA GLU A 45 20.42 -5.10 -7.65
C GLU A 45 20.96 -3.78 -7.12
N LEU A 46 20.31 -3.23 -6.09
CA LEU A 46 20.76 -2.00 -5.45
C LEU A 46 22.16 -2.19 -4.85
N ALA A 47 22.39 -3.29 -4.12
CA ALA A 47 23.71 -3.57 -3.57
C ALA A 47 24.79 -3.64 -4.67
N GLU A 48 24.56 -4.31 -5.80
CA GLU A 48 25.50 -4.40 -6.92
C GLU A 48 25.75 -3.05 -7.59
N ILE A 49 24.70 -2.25 -7.79
CA ILE A 49 24.80 -0.89 -8.32
C ILE A 49 25.78 -0.08 -7.46
N PHE A 50 25.58 -0.11 -6.14
CA PHE A 50 26.42 0.64 -5.19
C PHE A 50 27.80 0.00 -4.96
N ALA A 51 27.94 -1.32 -5.14
CA ALA A 51 29.17 -2.05 -4.81
C ALA A 51 30.38 -1.75 -5.71
N SER A 52 30.12 -1.28 -6.94
CA SER A 52 31.14 -1.25 -7.98
C SER A 52 32.33 -0.31 -7.72
N ASN A 53 32.28 0.60 -6.73
CA ASN A 53 33.27 1.69 -6.60
C ASN A 53 33.67 2.13 -5.17
N ASP A 54 33.29 1.42 -4.09
CA ASP A 54 33.64 1.85 -2.72
C ASP A 54 34.04 0.68 -1.79
N HIS A 55 34.66 1.02 -0.65
CA HIS A 55 35.00 0.04 0.38
C HIS A 55 33.76 -0.69 0.91
N GLN A 56 33.86 -2.01 1.07
CA GLN A 56 32.78 -2.89 1.55
C GLN A 56 32.05 -2.32 2.78
N ARG A 57 32.80 -1.86 3.80
CA ARG A 57 32.21 -1.28 5.02
C ARG A 57 31.30 -0.06 4.76
N ASN A 58 31.63 0.79 3.80
CA ASN A 58 30.80 1.95 3.46
C ASN A 58 29.49 1.52 2.79
N LEU A 59 29.55 0.43 2.01
CA LEU A 59 28.38 -0.17 1.37
C LEU A 59 27.49 -0.83 2.40
N ASP A 60 28.06 -1.57 3.35
CA ASP A 60 27.30 -2.18 4.44
C ASP A 60 26.57 -1.12 5.27
N VAL A 61 27.23 0.02 5.54
CA VAL A 61 26.61 1.19 6.19
C VAL A 61 25.43 1.73 5.38
N LEU A 62 25.53 1.81 4.05
CA LEU A 62 24.45 2.27 3.18
C LEU A 62 23.30 1.26 3.12
N ILE A 63 23.60 -0.03 2.94
CA ILE A 63 22.66 -1.15 2.89
C ILE A 63 21.83 -1.19 4.16
N MET A 64 22.47 -1.08 5.33
CA MET A 64 21.76 -1.03 6.62
C MET A 64 20.95 0.26 6.75
N PHE A 65 21.53 1.43 6.47
CA PHE A 65 20.80 2.70 6.58
C PHE A 65 19.55 2.74 5.70
N ARG A 66 19.61 2.17 4.50
CA ARG A 66 18.48 2.12 3.57
C ARG A 66 17.53 0.95 3.83
N GLY A 67 17.89 -0.01 4.67
CA GLY A 67 17.05 -1.17 4.95
C GLY A 67 17.00 -2.17 3.81
N TRP A 68 18.06 -2.25 3.00
CA TRP A 68 18.21 -3.31 2.00
C TRP A 68 18.66 -4.64 2.62
N TRP A 69 19.06 -4.62 3.90
CA TRP A 69 19.44 -5.82 4.64
C TRP A 69 18.24 -6.63 5.16
N ASP A 70 17.32 -5.96 5.85
CA ASP A 70 16.20 -6.58 6.59
C ASP A 70 14.84 -5.94 6.25
N GLY A 71 14.80 -5.04 5.26
CA GLY A 71 13.60 -4.34 4.84
C GLY A 71 13.22 -3.13 5.71
N ARG A 72 13.97 -2.84 6.77
CA ARG A 72 13.72 -1.73 7.70
C ARG A 72 14.74 -0.62 7.54
N GLN A 73 14.28 0.62 7.37
CA GLN A 73 15.16 1.78 7.43
C GLN A 73 15.65 2.02 8.87
N TYR A 74 16.96 2.18 9.03
CA TYR A 74 17.60 2.52 10.29
C TYR A 74 17.94 4.00 10.36
N THR A 75 17.92 4.54 11.57
CA THR A 75 18.39 5.90 11.82
C THR A 75 19.92 5.97 11.73
N LEU A 76 20.46 7.15 11.40
CA LEU A 76 21.91 7.39 11.39
C LEU A 76 22.59 7.06 12.73
N ARG A 77 21.84 7.10 13.83
CA ARG A 77 22.33 6.76 15.17
C ARG A 77 22.44 5.25 15.34
N GLU A 78 21.38 4.50 15.03
CA GLU A 78 21.38 3.03 15.14
C GLU A 78 22.48 2.42 14.26
N VAL A 79 22.64 2.90 13.02
CA VAL A 79 23.74 2.47 12.14
C VAL A 79 25.11 2.89 12.70
N GLY A 80 25.20 4.05 13.34
CA GLY A 80 26.44 4.50 13.98
C GLY A 80 26.86 3.60 15.14
N GLU A 81 25.91 3.21 15.98
CA GLU A 81 26.14 2.29 17.11
C GLU A 81 26.61 0.92 16.61
N GLU A 82 25.97 0.36 15.57
CA GLU A 82 26.34 -0.94 15.00
C GLU A 82 27.75 -0.95 14.39
N PHE A 83 28.12 0.09 13.64
CA PHE A 83 29.40 0.15 12.94
C PHE A 83 30.52 0.84 13.73
N GLY A 84 30.28 1.25 14.98
CA GLY A 84 31.23 2.00 15.79
C GLY A 84 31.59 3.37 15.20
N LEU A 85 30.62 4.05 14.59
CA LEU A 85 30.76 5.34 13.90
C LEU A 85 29.89 6.42 14.56
N THR A 86 30.32 7.68 14.48
CA THR A 86 29.45 8.79 14.88
C THR A 86 28.31 8.96 13.87
N ARG A 87 27.15 9.45 14.35
CA ARG A 87 25.99 9.81 13.51
C ARG A 87 26.40 10.67 12.30
N GLU A 88 27.28 11.64 12.52
CA GLU A 88 27.76 12.54 11.47
C GLU A 88 28.66 11.80 10.46
N ARG A 89 29.48 10.84 10.90
CA ARG A 89 30.28 10.03 9.99
C ARG A 89 29.41 9.15 9.10
N VAL A 90 28.37 8.51 9.64
CA VAL A 90 27.39 7.75 8.86
C VAL A 90 26.75 8.65 7.80
N ARG A 91 26.29 9.85 8.20
CA ARG A 91 25.71 10.83 7.27
C ARG A 91 26.66 11.18 6.12
N GLN A 92 27.93 11.42 6.42
CA GLN A 92 28.95 11.74 5.43
C GLN A 92 29.22 10.59 4.46
N ILE A 93 29.27 9.34 4.96
CA ILE A 93 29.44 8.15 4.11
C ILE A 93 28.26 8.04 3.14
N CYS A 94 27.02 8.03 3.65
CA CYS A 94 25.82 7.92 2.83
C CYS A 94 25.73 9.06 1.79
N ALA A 95 25.96 10.32 2.20
CA ALA A 95 25.89 11.47 1.31
C ALA A 95 26.97 11.41 0.20
N ARG A 96 28.17 10.90 0.51
CA ARG A 96 29.24 10.75 -0.48
C ARG A 96 28.90 9.70 -1.53
N LEU A 97 28.35 8.56 -1.10
CA LEU A 97 27.90 7.50 -1.99
C LEU A 97 26.80 8.02 -2.91
N ILE A 98 25.73 8.58 -2.34
CA ILE A 98 24.59 9.11 -3.10
C ILE A 98 25.02 10.16 -4.13
N ARG A 99 25.81 11.17 -3.73
CA ARG A 99 26.29 12.22 -4.64
C ARG A 99 27.12 11.68 -5.81
N ARG A 100 27.82 10.56 -5.63
CA ARG A 100 28.59 9.94 -6.69
C ARG A 100 27.65 9.34 -7.73
N TYR A 101 26.61 8.64 -7.29
CA TYR A 101 25.61 8.05 -8.18
C TYR A 101 24.71 9.10 -8.83
N GLU A 102 24.42 10.22 -8.17
CA GLU A 102 23.70 11.35 -8.79
C GLU A 102 24.39 11.91 -10.05
N ARG A 103 25.73 11.76 -10.16
CA ARG A 103 26.51 12.20 -11.32
C ARG A 103 26.49 11.22 -12.48
N VAL A 104 26.10 9.97 -12.24
CA VAL A 104 25.93 8.96 -13.29
C VAL A 104 24.59 9.22 -13.97
N SER A 105 24.59 9.38 -15.29
CA SER A 105 23.40 9.73 -16.05
C SER A 105 22.46 8.53 -16.24
N HIS A 106 23.02 7.33 -16.36
CA HIS A 106 22.26 6.11 -16.64
C HIS A 106 22.77 4.95 -15.78
N ILE A 107 21.87 4.39 -14.97
CA ILE A 107 22.11 3.19 -14.17
C ILE A 107 21.08 2.16 -14.65
N ALA A 108 21.53 1.04 -15.22
CA ALA A 108 20.63 -0.06 -15.51
C ALA A 108 20.21 -0.69 -14.17
N ALA A 109 18.91 -0.67 -13.89
CA ALA A 109 18.31 -1.32 -12.74
C ALA A 109 17.01 -2.00 -13.20
N PRO A 110 17.12 -3.12 -13.96
CA PRO A 110 15.99 -3.84 -14.57
C PRO A 110 14.92 -4.32 -13.58
N VAL A 111 15.31 -4.75 -12.38
CA VAL A 111 14.36 -5.15 -11.33
C VAL A 111 13.56 -3.93 -10.88
N MET A 112 14.25 -2.82 -10.56
CA MET A 112 13.58 -1.56 -10.24
C MET A 112 12.73 -1.03 -11.41
N ASP A 113 13.08 -1.30 -12.67
CA ASP A 113 12.28 -0.90 -13.84
C ASP A 113 10.95 -1.65 -13.95
N SER A 114 10.88 -2.91 -13.48
CA SER A 114 9.62 -3.68 -13.45
C SER A 114 8.69 -3.33 -12.29
N VAL A 115 9.21 -2.78 -11.19
CA VAL A 115 8.43 -2.51 -9.96
C VAL A 115 7.28 -1.50 -10.18
N PRO A 116 7.47 -0.37 -10.90
CA PRO A 116 6.39 0.58 -11.15
C PRO A 116 5.18 -0.05 -11.84
N GLU A 117 5.40 -0.96 -12.79
CA GLU A 117 4.33 -1.61 -13.55
C GLU A 117 3.44 -2.47 -12.63
N ILE A 118 4.04 -3.23 -11.73
CA ILE A 118 3.33 -4.03 -10.73
C ILE A 118 2.53 -3.12 -9.78
N ILE A 119 3.17 -2.06 -9.29
CA ILE A 119 2.51 -1.12 -8.37
C ILE A 119 1.32 -0.42 -9.05
N GLU A 120 1.46 -0.01 -10.31
CA GLU A 120 0.38 0.65 -11.06
C GLU A 120 -0.82 -0.28 -11.28
N GLN A 121 -0.58 -1.59 -11.45
CA GLN A 121 -1.64 -2.59 -11.58
C GLN A 121 -2.39 -2.88 -10.27
N CYS A 122 -1.70 -2.79 -9.12
CA CYS A 122 -2.28 -3.12 -7.82
C CYS A 122 -3.03 -1.95 -7.14
N VAL A 123 -2.85 -0.70 -7.59
CA VAL A 123 -3.37 0.48 -6.91
C VAL A 123 -4.84 0.76 -7.26
N PRO A 124 -5.73 1.08 -6.28
CA PRO A 124 -5.49 1.37 -4.86
C PRO A 124 -5.55 0.13 -3.95
N CYS A 125 -4.52 -0.05 -3.12
CA CYS A 125 -4.44 -1.20 -2.21
C CYS A 125 -3.70 -0.87 -0.90
N THR A 126 -3.52 -1.88 -0.05
CA THR A 126 -2.71 -1.75 1.16
C THR A 126 -1.23 -2.00 0.83
N ALA A 127 -0.33 -1.35 1.57
CA ALA A 127 1.11 -1.54 1.38
C ALA A 127 1.52 -3.01 1.56
N SER A 128 0.85 -3.73 2.47
CA SER A 128 1.11 -5.15 2.72
C SER A 128 0.70 -6.06 1.56
N THR A 129 -0.29 -5.66 0.76
CA THR A 129 -0.65 -6.38 -0.48
C THR A 129 0.46 -6.23 -1.51
N ILE A 130 0.97 -5.01 -1.73
CA ILE A 130 2.10 -4.79 -2.65
C ILE A 130 3.36 -5.50 -2.17
N GLU A 131 3.67 -5.42 -0.87
CA GLU A 131 4.81 -6.13 -0.27
C GLU A 131 4.70 -7.65 -0.55
N ALA A 132 3.50 -8.23 -0.47
CA ALA A 132 3.28 -9.64 -0.79
C ALA A 132 3.40 -9.95 -2.30
N GLU A 133 2.86 -9.09 -3.17
CA GLU A 133 2.99 -9.24 -4.63
C GLU A 133 4.45 -9.18 -5.09
N LEU A 134 5.25 -8.27 -4.53
CA LEU A 134 6.69 -8.19 -4.83
C LEU A 134 7.44 -9.48 -4.47
N ILE A 135 7.06 -10.13 -3.37
CA ILE A 135 7.61 -11.43 -2.95
C ILE A 135 7.14 -12.54 -3.91
N GLN A 136 5.87 -12.55 -4.30
CA GLN A 136 5.33 -13.56 -5.23
C GLN A 136 6.00 -13.50 -6.61
N HIS A 137 6.29 -12.28 -7.09
CA HIS A 137 7.04 -12.07 -8.33
C HIS A 137 8.55 -12.35 -8.18
N GLY A 138 9.03 -12.71 -6.99
CA GLY A 138 10.44 -13.02 -6.73
C GLY A 138 11.37 -11.81 -6.75
N LEU A 139 10.82 -10.59 -6.71
CA LEU A 139 11.59 -9.35 -6.81
C LEU A 139 12.28 -8.98 -5.50
N THR A 140 11.81 -9.50 -4.36
CA THR A 140 12.44 -9.29 -3.05
C THR A 140 12.57 -10.62 -2.31
N LYS A 141 13.73 -10.85 -1.68
CA LYS A 141 13.92 -11.99 -0.75
C LYS A 141 13.65 -11.59 0.69
N VAL A 142 13.80 -10.30 0.98
CA VAL A 142 13.57 -9.71 2.28
C VAL A 142 12.17 -9.07 2.26
N ASN A 143 11.50 -8.99 3.41
CA ASN A 143 10.23 -8.27 3.53
C ASN A 143 10.48 -6.75 3.49
N VAL A 144 10.90 -6.26 2.32
CA VAL A 144 11.25 -4.86 2.10
C VAL A 144 9.99 -4.03 2.18
N ARG A 145 9.99 -3.07 3.11
CA ARG A 145 8.90 -2.12 3.23
C ARG A 145 8.77 -1.29 1.97
N LEU A 146 7.53 -1.03 1.56
CA LEU A 146 7.27 -0.21 0.37
C LEU A 146 7.89 1.19 0.47
N GLU A 147 7.98 1.76 1.67
CA GLU A 147 8.69 3.03 1.93
C GLU A 147 10.16 2.99 1.46
N THR A 148 10.83 1.86 1.64
CA THR A 148 12.22 1.63 1.19
C THR A 148 12.29 1.54 -0.31
N VAL A 149 11.33 0.86 -0.95
CA VAL A 149 11.25 0.74 -2.41
C VAL A 149 11.06 2.13 -3.04
N LEU A 150 10.12 2.93 -2.53
CA LEU A 150 9.89 4.30 -3.01
C LEU A 150 11.14 5.19 -2.82
N ALA A 151 11.78 5.12 -1.66
CA ALA A 151 13.01 5.88 -1.41
C ALA A 151 14.17 5.45 -2.33
N SER A 152 14.23 4.17 -2.69
CA SER A 152 15.24 3.64 -3.62
C SER A 152 14.94 4.04 -5.06
N ALA A 153 13.66 4.10 -5.44
CA ALA A 153 13.22 4.60 -6.74
C ALA A 153 13.55 6.09 -6.93
N GLU A 154 13.34 6.91 -5.88
CA GLU A 154 13.77 8.32 -5.86
C GLU A 154 15.29 8.46 -6.04
N LEU A 155 16.08 7.59 -5.38
CA LEU A 155 17.54 7.59 -5.48
C LEU A 155 18.03 7.31 -6.91
N LEU A 156 17.33 6.45 -7.64
CA LEU A 156 17.61 6.13 -9.04
C LEU A 156 16.98 7.12 -10.03
N LYS A 157 16.41 8.24 -9.54
CA LYS A 157 15.71 9.26 -10.34
C LYS A 157 14.52 8.71 -11.13
N ARG A 158 13.86 7.68 -10.60
CA ARG A 158 12.64 7.06 -11.16
C ARG A 158 11.47 7.31 -10.21
N PRO A 159 10.95 8.56 -10.13
CA PRO A 159 9.89 8.88 -9.19
C PRO A 159 8.61 8.14 -9.57
N MET A 160 8.08 7.35 -8.64
CA MET A 160 6.81 6.67 -8.81
C MET A 160 5.66 7.65 -8.50
N LYS A 161 4.55 7.58 -9.24
CA LYS A 161 3.39 8.47 -9.05
C LYS A 161 2.45 8.03 -7.92
N VAL A 162 2.99 7.34 -6.92
CA VAL A 162 2.24 6.80 -5.78
C VAL A 162 2.72 7.42 -4.48
N ALA A 163 1.83 7.47 -3.50
CA ALA A 163 2.16 7.91 -2.16
C ALA A 163 1.52 6.97 -1.14
N ILE A 164 2.12 6.94 0.05
CA ILE A 164 1.67 6.12 1.18
C ILE A 164 1.00 7.02 2.21
N ALA A 165 -0.18 6.63 2.71
CA ALA A 165 -0.83 7.31 3.82
C ALA A 165 -1.39 6.29 4.83
N LYS A 166 -1.20 6.57 6.12
CA LYS A 166 -1.84 5.80 7.19
C LYS A 166 -3.31 6.22 7.33
N ILE A 167 -4.24 5.32 7.01
CA ILE A 167 -5.68 5.57 7.06
C ILE A 167 -6.34 4.39 7.79
N GLY A 168 -7.02 4.67 8.91
CA GLY A 168 -7.72 3.63 9.67
C GLY A 168 -6.80 2.53 10.22
N GLY A 169 -5.58 2.89 10.66
CA GLY A 169 -4.60 1.94 11.18
C GLY A 169 -3.71 1.29 10.12
N ARG A 170 -4.18 1.18 8.87
CA ARG A 170 -3.46 0.55 7.76
C ARG A 170 -2.69 1.56 6.89
N ARG A 171 -1.61 1.09 6.26
CA ARG A 171 -0.82 1.83 5.27
C ARG A 171 -1.46 1.64 3.90
N MET A 172 -2.05 2.70 3.35
CA MET A 172 -2.70 2.68 2.03
C MET A 172 -1.81 3.31 0.98
N VAL A 173 -1.85 2.75 -0.23
CA VAL A 173 -1.03 3.16 -1.37
C VAL A 173 -1.97 3.56 -2.49
N ALA A 174 -1.85 4.82 -2.93
CA ALA A 174 -2.57 5.32 -4.08
C ALA A 174 -1.89 6.57 -4.65
N PRO A 175 -2.27 7.04 -5.84
CA PRO A 175 -1.79 8.31 -6.36
C PRO A 175 -2.21 9.45 -5.42
N PRO A 176 -1.42 10.53 -5.32
CA PRO A 176 -1.63 11.58 -4.32
C PRO A 176 -3.00 12.26 -4.43
N LYS A 177 -3.58 12.34 -5.63
CA LYS A 177 -4.95 12.83 -5.85
C LYS A 177 -6.00 11.89 -5.25
N GLN A 178 -5.81 10.58 -5.42
CA GLN A 178 -6.73 9.55 -4.93
C GLN A 178 -6.63 9.36 -3.42
N LEU A 179 -5.45 9.54 -2.81
CA LEU A 179 -5.29 9.51 -1.35
C LEU A 179 -6.17 10.54 -0.63
N LYS A 180 -6.37 11.72 -1.20
CA LYS A 180 -7.29 12.73 -0.64
C LYS A 180 -8.72 12.21 -0.62
N ILE A 181 -9.12 11.49 -1.67
CA ILE A 181 -10.45 10.86 -1.79
C ILE A 181 -10.58 9.72 -0.79
N ILE A 182 -9.58 8.83 -0.68
CA ILE A 182 -9.56 7.73 0.29
C ILE A 182 -9.68 8.25 1.74
N LYS A 183 -8.94 9.32 2.07
CA LYS A 183 -9.06 9.98 3.39
C LYS A 183 -10.47 10.50 3.63
N MET A 184 -11.11 11.10 2.62
CA MET A 184 -12.49 11.59 2.72
C MET A 184 -13.51 10.44 2.84
N ILE A 185 -13.30 9.33 2.12
CA ILE A 185 -14.11 8.11 2.25
C ILE A 185 -14.06 7.64 3.70
N ALA A 186 -12.86 7.52 4.27
CA ALA A 186 -12.69 7.06 5.64
C ALA A 186 -13.36 8.00 6.66
N THR A 187 -13.29 9.32 6.48
CA THR A 187 -13.95 10.27 7.39
C THR A 187 -15.47 10.25 7.26
N LEU A 188 -16.00 10.16 6.04
CA LEU A 188 -17.43 10.05 5.79
C LEU A 188 -18.00 8.72 6.30
N ALA A 189 -17.30 7.61 6.04
CA ALA A 189 -17.69 6.29 6.55
C ALA A 189 -17.76 6.27 8.08
N LYS A 190 -16.76 6.84 8.75
CA LYS A 190 -16.76 6.99 10.22
C LYS A 190 -17.89 7.90 10.70
N LYS A 191 -18.14 9.01 10.03
CA LYS A 191 -19.21 9.95 10.39
C LYS A 191 -20.59 9.33 10.25
N GLU A 192 -20.88 8.70 9.11
CA GLU A 192 -22.16 8.05 8.84
C GLU A 192 -22.42 6.88 9.78
N SER A 193 -21.40 6.02 9.97
CA SER A 193 -21.47 4.92 10.94
C SER A 193 -21.65 5.44 12.37
N HIS A 194 -21.11 6.61 12.70
CA HIS A 194 -21.30 7.22 14.02
C HIS A 194 -22.68 7.83 14.21
N CYS A 195 -23.33 8.36 13.19
CA CYS A 195 -24.66 8.94 13.34
C CYS A 195 -25.75 7.86 13.42
N HIS A 196 -25.62 6.79 12.62
CA HIS A 196 -26.72 5.83 12.42
C HIS A 196 -26.38 4.39 12.85
N GLY A 197 -25.11 4.08 13.09
CA GLY A 197 -24.61 2.72 13.37
C GLY A 197 -24.28 1.91 12.12
N MET A 198 -24.83 2.28 10.96
CA MET A 198 -24.61 1.65 9.66
C MET A 198 -24.48 2.72 8.57
N ALA A 199 -23.92 2.35 7.44
CA ALA A 199 -23.83 3.20 6.26
C ALA A 199 -24.01 2.39 4.96
N THR A 200 -24.37 3.08 3.89
CA THR A 200 -24.51 2.50 2.55
C THR A 200 -23.41 3.04 1.64
N VAL A 201 -22.87 2.18 0.78
CA VAL A 201 -21.88 2.55 -0.25
C VAL A 201 -22.41 3.70 -1.12
N ASP A 202 -23.68 3.66 -1.51
CA ASP A 202 -24.31 4.69 -2.35
C ASP A 202 -24.35 6.05 -1.68
N ALA A 203 -24.66 6.12 -0.38
CA ALA A 203 -24.71 7.38 0.35
C ALA A 203 -23.33 8.07 0.36
N ILE A 204 -22.26 7.27 0.52
CA ILE A 204 -20.88 7.76 0.50
C ILE A 204 -20.45 8.11 -0.93
N GLY A 205 -20.79 7.25 -1.90
CA GLY A 205 -20.55 7.49 -3.33
C GLY A 205 -21.17 8.79 -3.82
N GLN A 206 -22.43 9.06 -3.45
CA GLN A 206 -23.11 10.32 -3.76
C GLN A 206 -22.44 11.52 -3.07
N ALA A 207 -22.07 11.41 -1.80
CA ALA A 207 -21.37 12.47 -1.08
C ALA A 207 -20.01 12.81 -1.69
N ILE A 208 -19.32 11.81 -2.24
CA ILE A 208 -18.03 11.99 -2.92
C ILE A 208 -18.24 12.54 -4.31
N SER A 209 -19.20 12.03 -5.08
CA SER A 209 -19.51 12.53 -6.42
C SER A 209 -19.90 14.01 -6.40
N LYS A 210 -20.57 14.47 -5.34
CA LYS A 210 -20.87 15.90 -5.14
C LYS A 210 -19.62 16.77 -4.97
N LYS A 211 -18.56 16.24 -4.36
CA LYS A 211 -17.29 16.97 -4.11
C LYS A 211 -16.25 16.74 -5.21
N PHE A 212 -16.29 15.60 -5.87
CA PHE A 212 -15.35 15.14 -6.88
C PHE A 212 -16.11 14.52 -8.07
N PRO A 213 -16.59 15.34 -9.03
CA PRO A 213 -17.44 14.88 -10.13
C PRO A 213 -16.76 13.90 -11.10
N LYS A 214 -15.42 13.88 -11.15
CA LYS A 214 -14.63 13.09 -12.10
C LYS A 214 -14.19 11.71 -11.57
N CYS A 215 -14.59 11.37 -10.34
CA CYS A 215 -14.17 10.13 -9.70
C CYS A 215 -15.38 9.21 -9.66
N GLY A 216 -15.28 7.99 -10.22
CA GLY A 216 -16.35 6.98 -10.29
C GLY A 216 -16.80 6.51 -8.91
N GLY A 217 -17.54 7.40 -8.22
CA GLY A 217 -17.63 7.46 -6.77
C GLY A 217 -18.03 6.16 -6.11
N THR A 218 -19.09 5.51 -6.59
CA THR A 218 -19.63 4.31 -5.96
C THR A 218 -18.72 3.07 -6.14
N ALA A 219 -18.17 2.86 -7.35
CA ALA A 219 -17.28 1.73 -7.63
C ALA A 219 -16.00 1.83 -6.81
N LEU A 220 -15.39 3.01 -6.80
CA LEU A 220 -14.17 3.29 -6.05
C LEU A 220 -14.40 3.12 -4.52
N VAL A 221 -15.56 3.54 -4.01
CA VAL A 221 -15.90 3.37 -2.58
C VAL A 221 -16.04 1.90 -2.23
N ARG A 222 -16.66 1.09 -3.11
CA ARG A 222 -16.82 -0.36 -2.91
C ARG A 222 -15.48 -1.09 -2.85
N GLU A 223 -14.51 -0.69 -3.66
CA GLU A 223 -13.15 -1.26 -3.64
C GLU A 223 -12.36 -0.83 -2.40
N ILE A 224 -12.48 0.44 -1.98
CA ILE A 224 -11.67 0.99 -0.87
C ILE A 224 -12.17 0.56 0.50
N LEU A 225 -13.49 0.51 0.71
CA LEU A 225 -14.08 0.29 2.02
C LEU A 225 -13.61 -1.01 2.71
N PRO A 226 -13.56 -2.17 2.00
CA PRO A 226 -13.05 -3.43 2.56
C PRO A 226 -11.57 -3.38 2.98
N LEU A 227 -10.80 -2.41 2.46
CA LEU A 227 -9.39 -2.27 2.81
C LEU A 227 -9.21 -1.71 4.23
N PHE A 228 -10.22 -1.08 4.82
CA PHE A 228 -10.15 -0.55 6.17
C PHE A 228 -10.25 -1.65 7.23
N GLU A 229 -9.50 -1.51 8.33
CA GLU A 229 -9.47 -2.50 9.41
C GLU A 229 -10.80 -2.61 10.16
N ASP A 230 -11.54 -1.50 10.27
CA ASP A 230 -12.75 -1.41 11.10
C ASP A 230 -14.02 -1.76 10.31
N PHE A 231 -13.92 -2.27 9.09
CA PHE A 231 -15.02 -2.40 8.14
C PHE A 231 -15.62 -3.82 8.11
N ASN A 232 -16.93 -3.92 8.28
CA ASN A 232 -17.66 -5.18 8.12
C ASN A 232 -18.86 -5.01 7.18
N TRP A 233 -19.02 -5.94 6.23
CA TRP A 233 -20.22 -6.05 5.42
C TRP A 233 -21.40 -6.54 6.27
N LEU A 234 -22.55 -5.93 6.04
CA LEU A 234 -23.86 -6.40 6.50
C LEU A 234 -24.65 -7.00 5.34
N ASP A 235 -24.51 -6.39 4.15
CA ASP A 235 -24.97 -6.91 2.88
C ASP A 235 -24.08 -6.37 1.76
N GLU A 236 -23.34 -7.24 1.11
CA GLU A 236 -22.43 -6.90 0.02
C GLU A 236 -23.18 -6.54 -1.28
N GLN A 237 -24.35 -7.13 -1.53
CA GLN A 237 -25.13 -6.87 -2.74
C GLN A 237 -25.77 -5.49 -2.69
N LEU A 238 -26.36 -5.14 -1.56
CA LEU A 238 -27.00 -3.83 -1.34
C LEU A 238 -26.03 -2.77 -0.82
N GLY A 239 -24.76 -3.12 -0.57
CA GLY A 239 -23.73 -2.19 -0.14
C GLY A 239 -23.90 -1.65 1.29
N TRP A 240 -24.51 -2.42 2.19
CA TRP A 240 -24.65 -2.05 3.60
C TRP A 240 -23.46 -2.53 4.42
N PHE A 241 -22.94 -1.63 5.24
CA PHE A 241 -21.80 -1.94 6.09
C PHE A 241 -21.87 -1.21 7.43
N ARG A 242 -21.05 -1.66 8.37
CA ARG A 242 -20.81 -1.00 9.67
C ARG A 242 -19.32 -0.83 9.93
N ALA A 243 -19.01 0.11 10.83
CA ALA A 243 -17.66 0.31 11.34
C ALA A 243 -17.57 -0.05 12.83
N ASP A 244 -16.78 -1.07 13.19
CA ASP A 244 -16.83 -1.70 14.52
C ASP A 244 -16.30 -0.83 15.66
N LYS A 245 -15.30 0.02 15.40
CA LYS A 245 -14.69 0.86 16.46
C LYS A 245 -15.47 2.13 16.79
N VAL A 246 -16.71 2.26 16.33
CA VAL A 246 -17.51 3.48 16.49
C VAL A 246 -18.40 3.39 17.74
N ARG A 247 -18.46 4.47 18.54
CA ARG A 247 -19.37 4.56 19.70
C ARG A 247 -20.82 4.30 19.25
N LYS A 248 -21.53 3.47 20.02
CA LYS A 248 -22.95 3.12 19.79
C LYS A 248 -23.79 4.40 19.66
N ASN A 249 -24.37 4.62 18.48
CA ASN A 249 -25.29 5.71 18.19
C ASN A 249 -26.25 5.28 17.07
N GLY A 250 -27.49 5.79 17.09
CA GLY A 250 -28.52 5.42 16.12
C GLY A 250 -29.12 4.03 16.38
N VAL A 251 -29.11 3.16 15.36
CA VAL A 251 -29.70 1.81 15.43
C VAL A 251 -29.21 1.00 16.63
N PRO A 252 -27.89 0.92 16.96
CA PRO A 252 -27.45 0.16 18.13
C PRO A 252 -28.04 0.67 19.46
N ILE A 253 -28.24 1.98 19.65
CA ILE A 253 -28.92 2.51 20.86
C ILE A 253 -30.40 2.14 20.84
N ALA A 254 -31.06 2.25 19.70
CA ALA A 254 -32.48 1.94 19.59
C ALA A 254 -32.75 0.44 19.82
N VAL A 255 -31.89 -0.43 19.30
CA VAL A 255 -31.92 -1.88 19.58
C VAL A 255 -31.71 -2.15 21.07
N ASP A 256 -30.68 -1.56 21.69
CA ASP A 256 -30.42 -1.72 23.12
C ASP A 256 -31.62 -1.24 23.96
N LYS A 257 -32.29 -0.13 23.59
CA LYS A 257 -33.51 0.36 24.25
C LYS A 257 -34.67 -0.61 24.14
N VAL A 258 -34.96 -1.11 22.94
CA VAL A 258 -36.05 -2.06 22.71
C VAL A 258 -35.81 -3.35 23.50
N LEU A 259 -34.59 -3.89 23.45
CA LEU A 259 -34.23 -5.10 24.18
C LEU A 259 -34.21 -4.89 25.70
N SER A 260 -33.88 -3.69 26.19
CA SER A 260 -33.94 -3.38 27.62
C SER A 260 -35.37 -3.41 28.16
N VAL A 261 -36.37 -3.11 27.33
CA VAL A 261 -37.79 -3.12 27.72
C VAL A 261 -38.41 -4.51 27.54
N ALA A 262 -38.20 -5.13 26.37
CA ALA A 262 -38.90 -6.36 26.01
C ALA A 262 -38.13 -7.65 26.35
N GLY A 263 -36.80 -7.59 26.50
CA GLY A 263 -35.92 -8.73 26.80
C GLY A 263 -35.74 -9.74 25.66
N LYS A 264 -36.79 -10.05 24.90
CA LYS A 264 -36.79 -10.89 23.70
C LYS A 264 -37.80 -10.34 22.70
N VAL A 265 -37.41 -10.24 21.43
CA VAL A 265 -38.24 -9.64 20.37
C VAL A 265 -37.98 -10.39 19.06
N THR A 266 -39.01 -10.57 18.24
CA THR A 266 -38.84 -11.10 16.88
C THR A 266 -38.25 -10.04 15.94
N LEU A 267 -37.62 -10.45 14.84
CA LEU A 267 -37.01 -9.50 13.89
C LEU A 267 -38.04 -8.52 13.30
N LYS A 268 -39.28 -8.97 13.08
CA LYS A 268 -40.38 -8.14 12.57
C LYS A 268 -40.79 -7.07 13.59
N GLU A 269 -41.01 -7.46 14.84
CA GLU A 269 -41.35 -6.53 15.93
C GLU A 269 -40.22 -5.52 16.18
N LEU A 270 -38.96 -5.95 16.09
CA LEU A 270 -37.82 -5.05 16.20
C LEU A 270 -37.80 -4.04 15.04
N HIS A 271 -38.02 -4.49 13.81
CA HIS A 271 -38.08 -3.63 12.63
C HIS A 271 -39.21 -2.60 12.74
N GLU A 272 -40.39 -3.02 13.20
CA GLU A 272 -41.53 -2.13 13.46
C GLU A 272 -41.25 -1.13 14.59
N ALA A 273 -40.61 -1.56 15.67
CA ALA A 273 -40.22 -0.68 16.77
C ALA A 273 -39.22 0.39 16.31
N LEU A 274 -38.24 0.02 15.48
CA LEU A 274 -37.29 0.97 14.90
C LEU A 274 -37.95 1.92 13.89
N ARG A 275 -38.97 1.45 13.16
CA ARG A 275 -39.76 2.28 12.24
C ARG A 275 -40.56 3.38 12.96
N ARG A 276 -40.85 3.21 14.26
CA ARG A 276 -41.51 4.25 15.06
C ARG A 276 -40.57 5.42 15.41
N ASP A 277 -39.26 5.28 15.25
CA ASP A 277 -38.32 6.38 15.48
C ASP A 277 -38.14 7.23 14.19
N PRO A 278 -38.66 8.47 14.16
CA PRO A 278 -38.56 9.33 12.98
C PRO A 278 -37.11 9.68 12.60
N ARG A 279 -36.16 9.56 13.53
CA ARG A 279 -34.73 9.83 13.27
C ARG A 279 -34.05 8.71 12.48
N LEU A 280 -34.58 7.50 12.53
CA LEU A 280 -34.03 6.32 11.87
C LEU A 280 -34.73 5.99 10.54
N LEU A 281 -35.97 6.48 10.38
CA LEU A 281 -36.83 6.25 9.21
C LEU A 281 -36.16 6.51 7.84
N PRO A 282 -35.37 7.58 7.62
CA PRO A 282 -34.75 7.84 6.32
C PRO A 282 -33.71 6.81 5.88
N LYS A 283 -33.17 6.03 6.83
CA LYS A 283 -32.06 5.09 6.62
C LYS A 283 -32.33 3.74 7.29
N LEU A 284 -33.60 3.36 7.42
CA LEU A 284 -33.96 2.09 8.05
C LEU A 284 -33.54 0.93 7.13
N PRO A 285 -32.65 0.03 7.58
CA PRO A 285 -32.22 -1.10 6.76
C PRO A 285 -33.36 -2.11 6.55
N PRO A 286 -33.29 -2.93 5.47
CA PRO A 286 -34.16 -4.07 5.31
C PRO A 286 -33.92 -5.12 6.43
N GLN A 287 -34.89 -6.02 6.62
CA GLN A 287 -34.88 -6.94 7.76
C GLN A 287 -33.64 -7.83 7.80
N HIS A 288 -33.14 -8.31 6.66
CA HIS A 288 -31.94 -9.16 6.61
C HIS A 288 -30.66 -8.41 6.97
N VAL A 289 -30.52 -7.15 6.56
CA VAL A 289 -29.39 -6.28 6.97
C VAL A 289 -29.44 -6.01 8.47
N LEU A 290 -30.65 -5.77 9.02
CA LEU A 290 -30.82 -5.60 10.46
C LEU A 290 -30.46 -6.88 11.23
N LEU A 291 -30.81 -8.05 10.69
CA LEU A 291 -30.44 -9.35 11.28
C LEU A 291 -28.92 -9.50 11.34
N GLU A 292 -28.21 -9.28 10.23
CA GLU A 292 -26.75 -9.37 10.19
C GLU A 292 -26.10 -8.34 11.12
N PHE A 293 -26.66 -7.14 11.20
CA PHE A 293 -26.17 -6.14 12.14
C PHE A 293 -26.27 -6.60 13.59
N VAL A 294 -27.43 -7.16 13.98
CA VAL A 294 -27.67 -7.67 15.33
C VAL A 294 -26.80 -8.88 15.64
N ARG A 295 -26.52 -9.76 14.66
CA ARG A 295 -25.55 -10.86 14.80
C ARG A 295 -24.15 -10.35 15.15
N GLN A 296 -23.76 -9.21 14.59
CA GLN A 296 -22.47 -8.56 14.83
C GLN A 296 -22.47 -7.59 16.03
N MET A 297 -23.58 -7.46 16.77
CA MET A 297 -23.65 -6.58 17.95
C MET A 297 -23.16 -7.30 19.22
N PRO A 298 -22.26 -6.68 20.01
CA PRO A 298 -21.84 -7.25 21.29
C PRO A 298 -23.00 -7.22 22.29
N GLY A 299 -23.31 -8.37 22.89
CA GLY A 299 -24.31 -8.51 23.95
C GLY A 299 -25.71 -8.97 23.49
N VAL A 300 -25.95 -9.10 22.19
CA VAL A 300 -27.21 -9.61 21.64
C VAL A 300 -27.02 -11.03 21.11
N ARG A 301 -27.96 -11.94 21.39
CA ARG A 301 -27.95 -13.30 20.85
C ARG A 301 -29.18 -13.50 19.97
N VAL A 302 -28.93 -13.80 18.70
CA VAL A 302 -29.97 -14.24 17.76
C VAL A 302 -30.20 -15.74 17.95
N LYS A 303 -31.45 -16.16 18.16
CA LYS A 303 -31.84 -17.57 18.22
C LYS A 303 -32.86 -17.86 17.11
N GLY A 304 -32.54 -18.83 16.25
CA GLY A 304 -33.35 -19.21 15.10
C GLY A 304 -33.02 -18.41 13.84
N THR A 305 -32.99 -19.10 12.71
CA THR A 305 -33.00 -18.55 11.33
C THR A 305 -34.42 -18.56 10.79
#